data_AF-A0A8B6XMK7-F1
#
_entry.id   AF-A0A8B6XMK7-F1
#
_cell.length_a   1.000
_cell.length_b   1.000
_cell.length_c   1.000
_cell.angle_alpha   90.00
_cell.angle_beta   90.00
_cell.angle_gamma   90.00
#
_symmetry.space_group_name_H-M   'P 1'
#
loop_
_entity.id
_entity.type
_entity.pdbx_description
1 polymer ?
#
loop_
_entity_poly.entity_id
_entity_poly.type
_entity_poly.pdbx_seq_one_letter_code
_entity_poly.pdbx_strand_id
1 'polypeptide(L)'
;MTSVEDSKYGKALVATSHIKAGEEILTLNGEIVTEPSVYSVQISENEHVNTDGNLRFANHKCRSANAAFDFTTVPWVLKAVRNIEPNEFISFDYNTTEYKISSTFDCICDSNECRGKALGFHYLSDDEKADMVAKGLCSPALQKLFLNEK
;
A
#
# COMPACT_ATOMS: atom_id res chain seq x y z
N MET A 1 11.81 7.28 -12.65
CA MET A 1 11.01 8.28 -11.91
C MET A 1 11.12 8.15 -10.40
N THR A 2 11.83 7.16 -9.86
CA THR A 2 11.94 6.94 -8.41
C THR A 2 13.37 6.63 -7.98
N SER A 3 13.76 7.02 -6.77
CA SER A 3 14.97 6.61 -6.06
C SER A 3 14.63 6.08 -4.66
N VAL A 4 15.64 5.55 -3.95
CA VAL A 4 15.52 5.11 -2.57
C VAL A 4 16.48 5.93 -1.72
N GLU A 5 15.92 6.66 -0.75
CA GLU A 5 16.68 7.60 0.08
C GLU A 5 16.59 7.22 1.57
N ASP A 6 17.51 7.73 2.37
CA ASP A 6 17.42 7.67 3.83
C ASP A 6 16.37 8.67 4.36
N SER A 7 15.63 8.25 5.39
CA SER A 7 14.54 9.02 5.98
C SER A 7 14.36 8.67 7.45
N LYS A 8 13.45 9.38 8.13
CA LYS A 8 13.04 9.04 9.50
C LYS A 8 12.32 7.68 9.61
N TYR A 9 11.91 7.09 8.49
CA TYR A 9 11.27 5.78 8.42
C TYR A 9 12.27 4.64 8.15
N GLY A 10 13.57 4.95 8.07
CA GLY A 10 14.56 4.08 7.41
C GLY A 10 14.66 4.43 5.93
N LYS A 11 14.65 3.43 5.04
CA LYS A 11 14.64 3.69 3.59
C LYS A 11 13.26 4.08 3.09
N ALA A 12 13.19 5.01 2.14
CA ALA A 12 11.94 5.47 1.55
C ALA A 12 12.03 5.59 0.03
N LEU A 13 10.93 5.25 -0.65
CA LEU A 13 10.73 5.49 -2.07
C LEU A 13 10.45 6.99 -2.30
N VAL A 14 11.22 7.61 -3.19
CA VAL A 14 11.14 9.06 -3.46
C VAL A 14 10.94 9.31 -4.95
N ALA A 15 10.10 10.26 -5.31
CA ALA A 15 9.94 10.69 -6.70
C ALA A 15 11.17 11.50 -7.16
N THR A 16 11.79 11.13 -8.28
CA THR A 16 12.94 11.86 -8.86
C THR A 16 12.51 12.89 -9.91
N SER A 17 11.23 12.89 -10.28
CA SER A 17 10.61 13.75 -11.27
C SER A 17 9.14 13.92 -10.91
N HIS A 18 8.47 14.90 -11.51
CA HIS A 18 7.03 15.06 -11.35
C HIS A 18 6.29 13.83 -11.88
N ILE A 19 5.32 13.31 -11.13
CA ILE A 19 4.47 12.17 -11.48
C ILE A 19 3.02 12.64 -11.48
N LYS A 20 2.28 12.45 -12.56
CA LYS A 20 0.90 12.94 -12.67
C LYS A 20 -0.07 12.01 -11.94
N ALA A 21 -1.20 12.55 -11.49
CA ALA A 21 -2.32 11.75 -11.00
C ALA A 21 -2.73 10.68 -12.06
N GLY A 22 -2.91 9.44 -11.61
CA GLY A 22 -3.22 8.28 -12.44
C GLY A 22 -2.03 7.62 -13.13
N GLU A 23 -0.84 8.21 -13.06
CA GLU A 23 0.37 7.66 -13.67
C GLU A 23 0.88 6.43 -12.89
N GLU A 24 1.36 5.43 -13.63
CA GLU A 24 1.96 4.22 -13.06
C GLU A 24 3.36 4.53 -12.52
N ILE A 25 3.60 4.15 -11.27
CA ILE A 25 4.86 4.40 -10.56
C ILE A 25 5.75 3.17 -10.63
N LEU A 26 5.23 2.02 -10.18
CA LEU A 26 5.95 0.75 -10.11
C LEU A 26 4.97 -0.41 -10.36
N THR A 27 5.46 -1.46 -11.01
CA THR A 27 4.70 -2.71 -11.17
C THR A 27 4.86 -3.59 -9.94
N LEU A 28 3.78 -4.24 -9.50
CA LEU A 28 3.81 -5.27 -8.47
C LEU A 28 4.37 -6.57 -9.08
N ASN A 29 5.68 -6.73 -8.99
CA ASN A 29 6.41 -7.93 -9.40
C ASN A 29 7.04 -8.61 -8.19
N GLY A 30 7.17 -9.94 -8.26
CA GLY A 30 7.81 -10.71 -7.21
C GLY A 30 7.42 -12.19 -7.26
N GLU A 31 8.01 -12.97 -6.37
CA GLU A 31 7.63 -14.36 -6.15
C GLU A 31 6.31 -14.45 -5.39
N ILE A 32 5.46 -15.41 -5.76
CA ILE A 32 4.28 -15.75 -4.97
C ILE A 32 4.72 -16.62 -3.79
N VAL A 33 4.44 -16.15 -2.58
CA VAL A 33 4.80 -16.80 -1.32
C VAL A 33 3.56 -16.97 -0.44
N THR A 34 3.59 -17.94 0.47
CA THR A 34 2.51 -18.16 1.44
C THR A 34 2.78 -17.50 2.80
N GLU A 35 4.04 -17.19 3.10
CA GLU A 35 4.44 -16.54 4.34
C GLU A 35 4.52 -15.02 4.15
N PRO A 36 3.72 -14.22 4.88
CA PRO A 36 3.74 -12.77 4.75
C PRO A 36 5.02 -12.17 5.35
N SER A 37 5.50 -11.09 4.77
CA SER A 37 6.66 -10.33 5.24
C SER A 37 6.41 -8.82 5.18
N VAL A 38 7.35 -8.03 5.70
CA VAL A 38 7.28 -6.56 5.61
C VAL A 38 7.40 -6.03 4.18
N TYR A 39 7.76 -6.88 3.22
CA TYR A 39 7.94 -6.54 1.81
C TYR A 39 6.93 -7.24 0.88
N SER A 40 5.92 -7.89 1.45
CA SER A 40 4.94 -8.65 0.67
C SER A 40 3.60 -7.92 0.57
N VAL A 41 2.89 -8.09 -0.54
CA VAL A 41 1.54 -7.57 -0.76
C VAL A 41 0.57 -8.75 -0.82
N GLN A 42 -0.45 -8.78 0.03
CA GLN A 42 -1.45 -9.85 0.03
C GLN A 42 -2.35 -9.78 -1.21
N ILE A 43 -2.45 -10.88 -1.96
CA ILE A 43 -3.21 -10.94 -3.22
C ILE A 43 -4.33 -11.98 -3.20
N SER A 44 -4.22 -13.00 -2.34
CA SER A 44 -5.29 -13.93 -2.02
C SER A 44 -5.30 -14.22 -0.51
N GLU A 45 -6.18 -15.11 -0.05
CA GLU A 45 -6.31 -15.43 1.38
C GLU A 45 -5.01 -15.97 1.99
N ASN A 46 -4.24 -16.76 1.23
CA ASN A 46 -3.01 -17.43 1.69
C ASN A 46 -1.79 -17.12 0.81
N GLU A 47 -1.87 -16.16 -0.10
CA GLU A 47 -0.79 -15.83 -1.03
C GLU A 47 -0.48 -14.34 -1.00
N HIS A 48 0.80 -14.05 -1.02
CA HIS A 48 1.35 -12.72 -1.18
C HIS A 48 2.34 -12.68 -2.34
N VAL A 49 2.50 -11.51 -2.93
CA VAL A 49 3.64 -11.21 -3.81
C VAL A 49 4.76 -10.66 -2.94
N ASN A 50 5.88 -11.37 -2.80
CA ASN A 50 7.10 -10.85 -2.18
C ASN A 50 7.76 -9.85 -3.14
N THR A 51 7.50 -8.56 -2.93
CA THR A 51 7.75 -7.52 -3.93
C THR A 51 9.22 -7.34 -4.26
N ASP A 52 9.57 -7.13 -5.52
CA ASP A 52 10.96 -6.86 -5.94
C ASP A 52 11.28 -5.38 -6.13
N GLY A 53 12.59 -5.09 -6.18
CA GLY A 53 13.10 -3.75 -6.48
C GLY A 53 12.66 -2.68 -5.49
N ASN A 54 12.33 -1.51 -6.02
CA ASN A 54 12.09 -0.31 -5.21
C ASN A 54 10.74 -0.32 -4.46
N LEU A 55 9.81 -1.21 -4.83
CA LEU A 55 8.49 -1.27 -4.20
C LEU A 55 8.57 -1.63 -2.71
N ARG A 56 9.62 -2.37 -2.31
CA ARG A 56 9.97 -2.69 -0.92
C ARG A 56 10.13 -1.46 -0.01
N PHE A 57 10.31 -0.28 -0.58
CA PHE A 57 10.56 0.97 0.14
C PHE A 57 9.39 1.97 0.08
N ALA A 58 8.26 1.60 -0.55
CA ALA A 58 7.05 2.41 -0.52
C ALA A 58 6.42 2.34 0.88
N ASN A 59 6.62 3.40 1.66
CA ASN A 59 6.23 3.40 3.08
C ASN A 59 4.74 3.61 3.30
N HIS A 60 4.28 3.28 4.50
CA HIS A 60 2.90 3.47 4.90
C HIS A 60 2.54 4.96 5.13
N LYS A 61 1.40 5.40 4.60
CA LYS A 61 0.71 6.62 5.05
C LYS A 61 -0.79 6.39 5.22
N CYS A 62 -1.34 6.76 6.38
CA CYS A 62 -2.77 6.61 6.68
C CYS A 62 -3.61 7.63 5.90
N ARG A 63 -4.63 7.16 5.17
CA ARG A 63 -5.74 7.94 4.54
C ARG A 63 -5.34 8.98 3.47
N SER A 64 -4.22 9.68 3.66
CA SER A 64 -3.66 10.72 2.80
C SER A 64 -2.42 10.26 2.02
N ALA A 65 -2.31 8.95 1.78
CA ALA A 65 -1.28 8.40 0.91
C ALA A 65 -1.38 8.97 -0.51
N ASN A 66 -0.24 9.12 -1.18
CA ASN A 66 -0.17 9.68 -2.53
C ASN A 66 -0.09 8.63 -3.64
N ALA A 67 -0.04 7.35 -3.29
CA ALA A 67 -0.15 6.24 -4.21
C ALA A 67 -1.09 5.15 -3.69
N ALA A 68 -1.67 4.38 -4.60
CA ALA A 68 -2.52 3.23 -4.32
C ALA A 68 -2.29 2.15 -5.39
N PHE A 69 -2.48 0.88 -5.01
CA PHE A 69 -2.42 -0.19 -5.99
C PHE A 69 -3.69 -0.23 -6.84
N ASP A 70 -3.51 -0.39 -8.14
CA ASP A 70 -4.56 -0.69 -9.10
C ASP A 70 -4.49 -2.19 -9.43
N PHE A 71 -5.52 -2.90 -8.97
CA PHE A 71 -5.68 -4.34 -9.15
C PHE A 71 -6.62 -4.71 -10.31
N THR A 72 -7.03 -3.74 -11.14
CA THR A 72 -8.06 -3.95 -12.19
C THR A 72 -7.54 -4.77 -13.38
N THR A 73 -6.27 -4.61 -13.76
CA THR A 73 -5.65 -5.26 -14.93
C THR A 73 -4.28 -5.81 -14.56
N VAL A 74 -3.94 -7.01 -15.04
CA VAL A 74 -2.61 -7.61 -14.85
C VAL A 74 -1.66 -7.12 -15.97
N PRO A 75 -0.43 -6.68 -15.65
CA PRO A 75 0.18 -6.70 -14.32
C PRO A 75 -0.37 -5.60 -13.41
N TRP A 76 -0.54 -5.91 -12.12
CA TRP A 76 -0.97 -4.94 -11.12
C TRP A 76 0.11 -3.91 -10.84
N VAL A 77 -0.29 -2.67 -10.55
CA VAL A 77 0.62 -1.52 -10.50
C VAL A 77 0.29 -0.60 -9.34
N LEU A 78 1.31 0.04 -8.77
CA LEU A 78 1.16 1.17 -7.88
C LEU A 78 1.00 2.44 -8.72
N LYS A 79 -0.12 3.16 -8.57
CA LYS A 79 -0.43 4.40 -9.29
C LYS A 79 -0.48 5.60 -8.36
N ALA A 80 -0.14 6.77 -8.89
CA ALA A 80 -0.28 8.03 -8.17
C ALA A 80 -1.77 8.41 -8.05
N VAL A 81 -2.25 8.76 -6.86
CA VAL A 81 -3.65 9.21 -6.65
C VAL A 81 -3.84 10.72 -6.80
N ARG A 82 -2.72 11.46 -6.78
CA ARG A 82 -2.60 12.89 -7.06
C ARG A 82 -1.28 13.14 -7.77
N ASN A 83 -1.05 14.37 -8.22
CA ASN A 83 0.30 14.75 -8.66
C ASN A 83 1.30 14.62 -7.49
N ILE A 84 2.49 14.11 -7.78
CA ILE A 84 3.59 13.92 -6.82
C ILE A 84 4.78 14.74 -7.34
N GLU A 85 5.23 15.70 -6.54
CA GLU A 85 6.36 16.54 -6.93
C GLU A 85 7.71 15.82 -6.76
N PRO A 86 8.76 16.24 -7.49
CA PRO A 86 10.12 15.77 -7.23
C PRO A 86 10.50 15.93 -5.75
N ASN A 87 11.19 14.93 -5.22
CA ASN A 87 11.61 14.78 -3.83
C ASN A 87 10.49 14.48 -2.82
N GLU A 88 9.23 14.32 -3.26
CA GLU A 88 8.19 13.79 -2.38
C GLU A 88 8.37 12.28 -2.15
N PHE A 89 8.09 11.84 -0.92
CA PHE A 89 8.00 10.43 -0.59
C PHE A 89 6.75 9.80 -1.19
N ILE A 90 6.93 8.65 -1.83
CA ILE A 90 5.83 7.83 -2.36
C ILE A 90 5.40 6.86 -1.26
N SER A 91 4.11 6.86 -0.97
CA SER A 91 3.52 6.09 0.13
C SER A 91 2.15 5.54 -0.26
N PHE A 92 1.76 4.43 0.36
CA PHE A 92 0.42 3.84 0.22
C PHE A 92 -0.14 3.43 1.59
N ASP A 93 -1.45 3.19 1.66
CA ASP A 93 -2.09 2.73 2.90
C ASP A 93 -1.99 1.19 2.99
N TYR A 94 -1.19 0.64 3.90
CA TYR A 94 -0.99 -0.82 4.01
C TYR A 94 -2.28 -1.56 4.35
N ASN A 95 -3.28 -0.87 4.93
CA ASN A 95 -4.58 -1.47 5.17
C ASN A 95 -5.39 -1.68 3.87
N THR A 96 -4.90 -1.21 2.71
CA THR A 96 -5.47 -1.52 1.39
C THR A 96 -4.95 -2.82 0.81
N THR A 97 -3.89 -3.40 1.36
CA THR A 97 -3.32 -4.66 0.86
C THR A 97 -3.32 -5.76 1.90
N GLU A 98 -2.97 -5.46 3.15
CA GLU A 98 -2.77 -6.49 4.18
C GLU A 98 -3.99 -6.64 5.08
N TYR A 99 -4.51 -7.87 5.20
CA TYR A 99 -5.60 -8.15 6.14
C TYR A 99 -5.13 -8.00 7.58
N LYS A 100 -3.98 -8.60 7.88
CA LYS A 100 -3.19 -8.38 9.08
C LYS A 100 -1.75 -8.17 8.65
N ILE A 101 -1.13 -7.08 9.09
CA ILE A 101 0.27 -6.81 8.76
C ILE A 101 1.15 -7.81 9.50
N SER A 102 2.14 -8.39 8.81
CA SER A 102 3.10 -9.36 9.35
C SER A 102 3.93 -8.83 10.53
N SER A 103 4.25 -7.53 10.52
CA SER A 103 4.97 -6.84 11.60
C SER A 103 4.29 -5.50 11.90
N THR A 104 3.51 -5.44 12.99
CA THR A 104 2.80 -4.23 13.41
C THR A 104 3.76 -3.20 13.99
N PHE A 105 3.48 -1.91 13.79
CA PHE A 105 4.30 -0.81 14.31
C PHE A 105 3.47 0.42 14.70
N ASP A 106 4.02 1.27 15.56
CA ASP A 106 3.46 2.59 15.86
C ASP A 106 3.66 3.52 14.66
N CYS A 107 2.57 4.08 14.15
CA CYS A 107 2.57 4.82 12.90
C CYS A 107 3.03 6.27 13.09
N ILE A 108 4.07 6.67 12.36
CA ILE A 108 4.68 8.00 12.40
C ILE A 108 4.53 8.77 11.07
N CYS A 109 3.48 8.47 10.28
CA CYS A 109 3.30 8.95 8.89
C CYS A 109 2.93 10.44 8.72
N ASP A 110 2.82 11.19 9.82
CA ASP A 110 2.42 12.60 9.89
C ASP A 110 1.09 12.95 9.21
N SER A 111 0.21 11.97 8.97
CA SER A 111 -1.15 12.27 8.50
C SER A 111 -1.97 12.90 9.62
N ASN A 112 -2.71 13.96 9.32
CA ASN A 112 -3.68 14.54 10.27
C ASN A 112 -4.77 13.55 10.68
N GLU A 113 -4.99 12.53 9.86
CA GLU A 113 -5.91 11.43 10.12
C GLU A 113 -5.12 10.12 10.30
N CYS A 114 -4.04 10.15 11.06
CA CYS A 114 -3.26 8.96 11.40
C CYS A 114 -4.07 8.01 12.29
N ARG A 115 -3.91 6.68 12.10
CA ARG A 115 -4.53 5.64 12.95
C ARG A 115 -3.71 5.32 14.20
N GLY A 116 -2.52 5.92 14.35
CA GLY A 116 -1.62 5.70 15.49
C GLY A 116 -0.85 4.37 15.44
N LYS A 117 -1.42 3.30 14.89
CA LYS A 117 -0.75 2.01 14.66
C LYS A 117 -1.10 1.44 13.29
N ALA A 118 -0.16 0.72 12.69
CA ALA A 118 -0.39 -0.07 11.47
C ALA A 118 -0.67 -1.53 11.87
N LEU A 119 -1.92 -1.96 11.71
CA LEU A 119 -2.39 -3.29 12.12
C LEU A 119 -2.92 -4.15 10.96
N GLY A 120 -3.38 -3.53 9.88
CA GLY A 120 -4.03 -4.20 8.75
C GLY A 120 -5.55 -3.99 8.71
N PHE A 121 -6.15 -4.32 7.58
CA PHE A 121 -7.56 -4.13 7.26
C PHE A 121 -8.53 -4.72 8.29
N HIS A 122 -8.18 -5.88 8.87
CA HIS A 122 -9.01 -6.58 9.87
C HIS A 122 -9.43 -5.69 11.05
N TYR A 123 -8.54 -4.76 11.44
CA TYR A 123 -8.72 -3.90 12.62
C TYR A 123 -9.36 -2.55 12.31
N LEU A 124 -9.75 -2.30 11.06
CA LEU A 124 -10.52 -1.12 10.69
C LEU A 124 -11.98 -1.25 11.12
N SER A 125 -12.65 -0.11 11.30
CA SER A 125 -14.11 -0.10 11.49
C SER A 125 -14.83 -0.58 10.22
N ASP A 126 -16.05 -1.11 10.38
CA ASP A 126 -16.83 -1.61 9.25
C ASP A 126 -17.12 -0.51 8.20
N ASP A 127 -17.31 0.73 8.65
CA ASP A 127 -17.49 1.89 7.77
C ASP A 127 -16.22 2.18 6.95
N GLU A 128 -15.04 2.11 7.57
CA GLU A 128 -13.77 2.28 6.85
C GLU A 128 -13.53 1.14 5.86
N LYS A 129 -13.78 -0.10 6.27
CA LYS A 129 -13.68 -1.27 5.38
C LYS A 129 -14.59 -1.09 4.16
N ALA A 130 -15.85 -0.71 4.39
CA ALA A 130 -16.84 -0.48 3.35
C ALA A 130 -16.42 0.63 2.39
N ASP A 131 -15.95 1.77 2.91
CA ASP A 131 -15.50 2.91 2.11
C ASP A 131 -14.30 2.56 1.22
N MET A 132 -13.28 1.87 1.77
CA MET A 132 -12.08 1.49 1.03
C MET A 132 -12.40 0.48 -0.09
N VAL A 133 -13.27 -0.49 0.18
CA VAL A 133 -13.74 -1.45 -0.82
C VAL A 133 -14.56 -0.76 -1.91
N ALA A 134 -15.51 0.12 -1.54
CA ALA A 134 -16.34 0.86 -2.50
C ALA A 134 -15.52 1.77 -3.42
N LYS A 135 -14.40 2.32 -2.92
CA LYS A 135 -13.45 3.12 -3.71
C LYS A 135 -12.52 2.27 -4.59
N GLY A 136 -12.59 0.94 -4.52
CA GLY A 136 -11.75 0.03 -5.29
C GLY A 136 -10.26 0.07 -4.91
N LEU A 137 -9.95 0.48 -3.68
CA LEU A 137 -8.56 0.62 -3.21
C LEU A 137 -7.97 -0.72 -2.73
N CYS A 138 -8.83 -1.66 -2.36
CA CYS A 138 -8.43 -2.90 -1.70
C CYS A 138 -7.89 -3.96 -2.66
N SER A 139 -6.90 -4.74 -2.22
CA SER A 139 -6.45 -5.93 -2.93
C SER A 139 -7.58 -6.96 -3.10
N PRO A 140 -7.49 -7.87 -4.09
CA PRO A 140 -8.51 -8.90 -4.30
C PRO A 140 -8.75 -9.77 -3.06
N ALA A 141 -7.70 -10.04 -2.28
CA ALA A 141 -7.80 -10.74 -1.01
C ALA A 141 -8.76 -10.05 -0.05
N LEU A 142 -8.56 -8.75 0.17
CA LEU A 142 -9.37 -7.96 1.10
C LEU A 142 -10.81 -7.82 0.64
N GLN A 143 -11.03 -7.63 -0.66
CA GLN A 143 -12.39 -7.59 -1.21
C GLN A 143 -13.14 -8.89 -0.93
N LYS A 144 -12.50 -10.04 -1.13
CA LYS A 144 -13.09 -11.36 -0.84
C LYS A 144 -13.32 -11.56 0.67
N LEU A 145 -12.35 -11.23 1.51
CA LEU A 145 -12.46 -11.35 2.96
C LEU A 145 -13.58 -10.47 3.53
N PHE A 146 -13.70 -9.23 3.06
CA PHE A 146 -14.78 -8.32 3.47
C PHE A 146 -16.17 -8.84 3.10
N LEU A 147 -16.31 -9.48 1.93
CA LEU A 147 -17.57 -10.10 1.52
C LEU A 147 -17.93 -11.33 2.38
N ASN A 148 -16.93 -12.04 2.91
CA ASN A 148 -17.12 -13.22 3.75
C ASN A 148 -17.34 -12.88 5.24
N GLU A 149 -16.98 -11.68 5.68
CA GLU A 149 -17.24 -11.19 7.05
C GLU A 149 -18.72 -10.77 7.27
N LYS A 150 -19.48 -10.58 6.19
CA LYS A 150 -20.89 -10.16 6.21
C LYS A 150 -21.84 -11.34 6.07
#